data_AF-A0A8T4G890-F1
#
_entry.id   AF-A0A8T4G890-F1
#
_cell.length_a   1.000
_cell.length_b   1.000
_cell.length_c   1.000
_cell.angle_alpha   90.00
_cell.angle_beta   90.00
_cell.angle_gamma   90.00
#
_symmetry.space_group_name_H-M   'P 1'
#
loop_
_entity.id
_entity.type
_entity.pdbx_description
1 polymer ?
#
loop_
_entity_poly.entity_id
_entity_poly.type
_entity_poly.pdbx_seq_one_letter_code
_entity_poly.pdbx_strand_id
1 'polypeptide(L)'
;MLKRYAPLKNLKKRLPFWVVGFLVFIFLLKYKFILSPLWIIIFILIDEKIKEGYFFDPRDVKKPLTHENLAVITSAILAVIALLGRREKNDEDKDNRW
;
A
#
# COMPACT_ATOMS: atom_id res chain seq x y z
N MET A 1 10.40 26.45 -8.79
CA MET A 1 11.13 25.87 -7.65
C MET A 1 10.69 24.43 -7.44
N LEU A 2 11.58 23.45 -7.65
CA LEU A 2 11.32 22.06 -7.29
C LEU A 2 11.19 21.96 -5.77
N LYS A 3 9.98 21.69 -5.24
CA LYS A 3 9.81 21.32 -3.84
C LYS A 3 10.63 20.05 -3.58
N ARG A 4 11.75 20.17 -2.86
CA ARG A 4 12.54 19.01 -2.42
C ARG A 4 11.66 18.13 -1.55
N TYR A 5 11.69 16.83 -1.83
CA TYR A 5 11.04 15.83 -1.00
C TYR A 5 11.55 15.94 0.44
N ALA A 6 10.66 16.21 1.39
CA ALA A 6 10.99 16.39 2.81
C ALA A 6 10.42 15.21 3.61
N PRO A 7 11.17 14.09 3.77
CA PRO A 7 10.66 12.88 4.40
C PRO A 7 10.32 13.06 5.89
N LEU A 8 10.89 14.07 6.55
CA LEU A 8 10.68 14.33 7.98
C LEU A 8 9.61 15.39 8.25
N LYS A 9 8.92 15.86 7.21
CA LYS A 9 7.83 16.83 7.36
C LYS A 9 6.71 16.22 8.23
N ASN A 10 6.22 17.00 9.19
CA ASN A 10 5.15 16.61 10.12
C ASN A 10 5.42 15.32 10.93
N LEU A 11 6.69 14.98 11.22
CA LEU A 11 7.06 13.75 11.93
C LEU A 11 6.30 13.55 13.25
N LYS A 12 6.10 14.62 14.03
CA LYS A 12 5.36 14.58 15.31
C LYS A 12 3.90 14.09 15.15
N LYS A 13 3.28 14.35 14.00
CA LYS A 13 1.91 13.90 13.67
C LYS A 13 1.91 12.51 13.03
N ARG A 14 2.99 12.14 12.35
CA ARG A 14 3.14 10.85 11.67
C ARG A 14 3.51 9.74 12.65
N LEU A 15 4.38 10.00 13.63
CA LEU A 15 4.83 9.00 14.59
C LEU A 15 3.67 8.27 15.30
N PRO A 16 2.67 8.94 15.90
CA PRO A 16 1.54 8.23 16.52
C PRO A 16 0.71 7.45 15.50
N PHE A 17 0.55 7.95 14.27
CA PHE A 17 -0.13 7.23 13.19
C PHE A 17 0.61 5.93 12.82
N TRP A 18 1.95 5.98 12.71
CA TRP A 18 2.78 4.81 12.44
C TRP A 18 2.73 3.78 13.57
N VAL A 19 2.73 4.23 14.83
CA VAL A 19 2.58 3.34 15.99
C VAL A 19 1.22 2.63 15.97
N VAL A 20 0.13 3.38 15.75
CA VAL A 20 -1.23 2.80 15.64
C VAL A 20 -1.32 1.84 14.46
N GLY A 21 -0.80 2.22 13.30
CA GLY A 21 -0.76 1.39 12.10
C GLY A 21 -0.03 0.07 12.32
N PHE A 22 1.13 0.12 12.98
CA PHE A 22 1.92 -1.06 13.29
C PHE A 22 1.21 -2.00 14.28
N LEU A 23 0.55 -1.45 15.30
CA LEU A 23 -0.27 -2.24 16.24
C LEU A 23 -1.44 -2.92 15.53
N VAL A 24 -2.14 -2.19 14.65
CA VAL A 24 -3.21 -2.74 13.82
C VAL A 24 -2.66 -3.85 12.91
N PHE A 25 -1.50 -3.64 12.28
CA PHE A 25 -0.85 -4.65 11.43
C PHE A 25 -0.51 -5.93 12.19
N ILE A 26 0.08 -5.83 13.39
CA ILE A 26 0.37 -7.00 14.24
C ILE A 26 -0.91 -7.73 14.63
N PHE A 27 -1.95 -6.99 15.04
CA PHE A 27 -3.25 -7.56 15.37
C PHE A 27 -3.79 -8.34 14.18
N LEU A 28 -3.79 -7.72 13.02
CA LEU A 28 -4.27 -8.27 11.76
C LEU A 28 -3.50 -9.53 11.31
N LEU A 29 -2.18 -9.58 11.48
CA LEU A 29 -1.36 -10.78 11.27
C LEU A 29 -1.82 -11.97 12.14
N LYS A 30 -2.21 -11.70 13.39
CA LYS A 30 -2.64 -12.73 14.35
C LYS A 30 -3.90 -13.48 13.89
N TYR A 31 -4.84 -12.80 13.25
CA TYR A 31 -6.13 -13.40 12.89
C TYR A 31 -6.10 -14.22 11.61
N LYS A 32 -4.92 -14.42 10.99
CA LYS A 32 -4.81 -14.92 9.61
C LYS A 32 -5.81 -14.22 8.69
N PHE A 33 -6.14 -12.97 9.02
CA PHE A 33 -6.86 -12.09 8.13
C PHE A 33 -5.82 -11.89 7.04
N ILE A 34 -5.89 -12.71 5.99
CA ILE A 34 -5.08 -12.58 4.79
C ILE A 34 -5.30 -11.15 4.37
N LEU A 35 -4.31 -10.33 4.70
CA LEU A 35 -4.52 -8.91 4.78
C LEU A 35 -4.65 -8.44 3.37
N SER A 36 -5.90 -8.11 3.03
CA SER A 36 -6.25 -7.48 1.78
C SER A 36 -5.23 -6.39 1.53
N PRO A 37 -4.43 -6.50 0.46
CA PRO A 37 -3.37 -5.57 0.17
C PRO A 37 -3.84 -4.10 0.08
N LEU A 38 -5.15 -3.92 -0.08
CA LEU A 38 -5.86 -2.65 0.02
C LEU A 38 -5.59 -1.90 1.34
N TRP A 39 -5.39 -2.59 2.47
CA TRP A 39 -5.09 -1.92 3.74
C TRP A 39 -3.76 -1.18 3.73
N ILE A 40 -2.74 -1.74 3.05
CA ILE A 40 -1.44 -1.09 2.89
C ILE A 40 -1.58 0.17 2.04
N ILE A 41 -2.38 0.10 0.96
CA ILE A 41 -2.66 1.25 0.10
C ILE A 41 -3.37 2.36 0.89
N ILE A 42 -4.41 2.03 1.65
CA ILE A 42 -5.12 2.99 2.51
C ILE A 42 -4.15 3.63 3.51
N PHE A 43 -3.27 2.84 4.12
CA PHE A 43 -2.29 3.33 5.08
C PHE A 43 -1.31 4.34 4.45
N ILE A 44 -0.79 4.03 3.26
CA ILE A 44 0.12 4.92 2.51
C ILE A 44 -0.58 6.23 2.13
N LEU A 45 -1.84 6.18 1.68
CA LEU A 45 -2.60 7.38 1.31
C LEU A 45 -2.91 8.30 2.50
N ILE A 46 -3.16 7.72 3.69
CA ILE A 46 -3.40 8.50 4.90
C ILE A 46 -2.10 9.16 5.38
N ASP A 47 -0.96 8.48 5.31
CA ASP A 47 0.34 9.07 5.64
C ASP A 47 0.65 10.27 4.73
N GLU A 48 0.37 10.16 3.42
CA GLU A 48 0.54 11.27 2.48
C GLU A 48 -0.38 12.45 2.82
N LYS A 49 -1.63 12.18 3.19
CA LYS A 49 -2.55 13.24 3.67
C LYS A 49 -2.01 13.95 4.91
N ILE A 50 -1.43 13.22 5.87
CA ILE A 50 -0.88 13.82 7.10
C ILE A 50 0.39 14.64 6.78
N LYS A 51 1.19 14.19 5.81
CA LYS A 51 2.45 14.83 5.43
C LYS A 51 2.27 16.07 4.55
N GLU A 52 1.45 15.96 3.50
CA GLU A 52 1.31 16.98 2.45
C GLU A 52 -0.06 17.67 2.44
N GLY A 53 -1.07 17.11 3.12
CA GLY A 53 -2.42 17.67 3.21
C GLY A 53 -3.39 17.18 2.14
N TYR A 54 -2.92 16.37 1.18
CA TYR A 54 -3.72 15.78 0.10
C TYR A 54 -3.48 14.26 0.04
N PHE A 55 -4.45 13.53 -0.53
CA PHE A 55 -4.38 12.06 -0.61
C PHE A 55 -3.53 11.55 -1.79
N PHE A 56 -3.56 12.25 -2.93
CA PHE A 56 -2.84 11.88 -4.14
C PHE A 56 -2.65 13.11 -5.03
N ASP A 57 -1.43 13.42 -5.47
CA ASP A 57 -1.17 14.46 -6.47
C ASP A 57 -0.53 13.82 -7.72
N PRO A 58 -1.26 13.74 -8.85
CA PRO A 58 -0.73 13.14 -10.08
C PRO A 58 0.57 13.78 -10.59
N ARG A 59 0.87 15.01 -10.16
CA ARG A 59 2.07 15.75 -10.57
C ARG A 59 3.34 15.21 -9.90
N ASP A 60 3.20 14.54 -8.75
CA ASP A 60 4.32 14.06 -7.95
C ASP A 60 4.74 12.60 -8.29
N VAL A 61 3.97 11.90 -9.13
CA VAL A 61 4.33 10.59 -9.73
C VAL A 61 5.67 10.66 -10.49
N LYS A 62 5.98 11.81 -11.11
CA LYS A 62 7.23 12.00 -11.87
C LYS A 62 8.47 12.16 -10.98
N LYS A 63 8.31 12.27 -9.66
CA LYS A 63 9.42 12.39 -8.71
C LYS A 63 9.78 11.00 -8.16
N PRO A 64 11.07 10.62 -8.17
CA PRO A 64 11.48 9.31 -7.66
C PRO A 64 11.19 9.19 -6.15
N LEU A 65 10.78 7.99 -5.70
CA LEU A 65 10.50 7.65 -4.30
C LEU A 65 9.41 8.50 -3.59
N THR A 66 8.37 8.93 -4.30
CA THR A 66 7.15 9.48 -3.67
C THR A 66 6.21 8.37 -3.19
N HIS A 67 5.30 8.71 -2.27
CA HIS A 67 4.27 7.79 -1.81
C HIS A 67 3.31 7.38 -2.93
N GLU A 68 3.14 8.22 -3.97
CA GLU A 68 2.38 7.84 -5.18
C GLU A 68 3.09 6.72 -5.95
N ASN A 69 4.40 6.81 -6.12
CA ASN A 69 5.18 5.74 -6.75
C ASN A 69 5.13 4.46 -5.92
N LEU A 70 5.18 4.56 -4.59
CA LEU A 70 4.99 3.41 -3.71
C LEU A 70 3.60 2.79 -3.87
N ALA A 71 2.54 3.61 -3.90
CA ALA A 71 1.17 3.16 -4.09
C ALA A 71 0.97 2.47 -5.45
N VAL A 72 1.53 3.03 -6.52
CA VAL A 72 1.48 2.44 -7.87
C VAL A 72 2.23 1.12 -7.93
N ILE A 73 3.48 1.05 -7.43
CA ILE A 73 4.26 -0.18 -7.40
C ILE A 73 3.55 -1.25 -6.58
N THR A 74 3.03 -0.87 -5.41
CA THR A 74 2.29 -1.78 -4.53
C THR A 74 1.06 -2.32 -5.27
N SER A 75 0.21 -1.46 -5.83
CA SER A 75 -0.97 -1.92 -6.58
C SER A 75 -0.64 -2.81 -7.78
N ALA A 76 0.46 -2.56 -8.50
CA ALA A 76 0.92 -3.39 -9.60
C ALA A 76 1.35 -4.79 -9.13
N ILE A 77 2.15 -4.89 -8.05
CA ILE A 77 2.56 -6.18 -7.46
C ILE A 77 1.32 -7.00 -7.06
N LEU A 78 0.33 -6.34 -6.47
CA LEU A 78 -0.89 -6.98 -6.01
C LEU A 78 -1.76 -7.47 -7.16
N ALA A 79 -1.83 -6.71 -8.24
CA ALA A 79 -2.48 -7.15 -9.47
C ALA A 79 -1.81 -8.40 -10.03
N VAL A 80 -0.47 -8.47 -10.03
CA VAL A 80 0.28 -9.65 -10.48
C VAL A 80 -0.02 -10.86 -9.59
N ILE A 81 0.04 -10.71 -8.26
CA ILE A 81 -0.27 -11.79 -7.32
C ILE A 81 -1.71 -12.29 -7.51
N ALA A 82 -2.67 -11.38 -7.67
CA ALA A 82 -4.07 -11.75 -7.90
C ALA A 82 -4.26 -12.50 -9.23
N LEU A 83 -3.55 -12.11 -10.28
CA LEU A 83 -3.57 -12.81 -11.57
C LEU A 83 -2.94 -14.20 -11.49
N LEU A 84 -1.82 -14.35 -10.77
CA LEU A 84 -1.16 -15.64 -10.56
C LEU A 84 -2.03 -16.59 -9.72
N GLY A 85 -2.60 -16.10 -8.61
CA GLY A 85 -3.51 -16.90 -7.79
C GLY A 85 -4.80 -17.31 -8.53
N ARG A 86 -5.28 -16.48 -9.47
CA ARG A 86 -6.41 -16.84 -10.34
C ARG A 86 -6.05 -17.93 -11.36
N ARG A 87 -4.80 -17.97 -11.80
CA ARG A 87 -4.31 -18.99 -12.74
C ARG A 87 -4.24 -20.36 -12.07
N GLU A 88 -3.66 -20.44 -10.88
CA GLU A 88 -3.53 -21.68 -10.11
C GLU A 88 -4.88 -22.34 -9.85
N LYS A 89 -5.89 -21.56 -9.44
CA LYS A 89 -7.24 -22.06 -9.22
C LYS A 89 -7.92 -22.58 -10.51
N ASN A 90 -7.67 -21.94 -11.64
CA ASN A 90 -8.19 -22.40 -12.94
C ASN A 90 -7.55 -23.71 -13.40
N ASP A 91 -6.30 -23.97 -12.99
CA ASP A 91 -5.58 -25.20 -13.33
C ASP A 91 -6.05 -26.36 -12.42
N GLU A 92 -6.25 -26.12 -11.10
CA GLU A 92 -6.90 -27.11 -10.20
C GLU A 92 -8.32 -27.49 -10.65
N ASP A 93 -9.14 -26.52 -11.07
CA ASP A 93 -10.51 -26.77 -11.57
C ASP A 93 -10.51 -27.58 -12.90
N LYS A 94 -9.41 -27.58 -13.66
CA LYS A 94 -9.28 -28.42 -14.86
C LYS A 94 -8.93 -29.86 -14.50
N ASP A 95 -8.02 -30.07 -13.55
CA ASP A 95 -7.60 -31.41 -13.13
C ASP A 95 -8.74 -32.18 -12.43
N ASN A 96 -9.59 -31.50 -11.65
CA ASN A 96 -10.72 -32.12 -10.94
C ASN A 96 -11.94 -32.51 -11.83
N ARG A 97 -11.90 -32.22 -13.15
CA ARG A 97 -13.00 -32.53 -14.09
C ARG A 97 -12.79 -33.82 -14.90
N TRP A 98 -11.69 -34.53 -14.68
CA TRP A 98 -11.38 -35.82 -15.27
C TRP A 98 -11.35 -36.91 -14.19
#